data_AF-A0A2S7SQJ0-F1
#
_entry.id   AF-A0A2S7SQJ0-F1
#
_cell.length_a   1.000
_cell.length_b   1.000
_cell.length_c   1.000
_cell.angle_alpha   90.00
_cell.angle_beta   90.00
_cell.angle_gamma   90.00
#
_symmetry.space_group_name_H-M   'P 1'
#
loop_
_entity.id
_entity.type
_entity.pdbx_description
1 polymer ?
#
loop_
_entity_poly.entity_id
_entity_poly.type
_entity_poly.pdbx_seq_one_letter_code
_entity_poly.pdbx_strand_id
1 'polypeptide(L)'
;MPVITLAQAKQPKKLTKENTISRYIVRQVSIIDTSYTQHTFLSKLTPIDDTSLGEMLIRKVLNGKIDAYNKKEDHNLIPIDMREVRSLVAPRIDTVEVEDPVTGKIFTRVVKSDFHYETIWKYKLLEEWKYDRSTGTTDVKVTSIGLMKDGYGDDGSYHGAQVLLWLKYSDVADVLQKYYRSHPLANISTSLWTSYFTENYRDGSGTR
;
A
#
# COMPACT_ATOMS: atom_id res chain seq x y z
N MET A 1 8.30 13.23 56.57
CA MET A 1 8.37 12.49 55.29
C MET A 1 9.12 13.36 54.29
N PRO A 2 10.21 12.90 53.64
CA PRO A 2 10.93 13.73 52.69
C PRO A 2 10.18 13.78 51.35
N VAL A 3 9.94 14.99 50.86
CA VAL A 3 9.35 15.24 49.53
C VAL A 3 10.43 15.00 48.48
N ILE A 4 10.30 13.93 47.72
CA ILE A 4 11.17 13.64 46.57
C ILE A 4 10.86 14.68 45.50
N THR A 5 11.83 15.57 45.24
CA THR A 5 11.74 16.54 44.16
C THR A 5 11.99 15.81 42.84
N LEU A 6 10.96 15.71 42.00
CA LEU A 6 11.06 15.20 40.63
C LEU A 6 12.02 16.09 39.84
N ALA A 7 13.15 15.51 39.44
CA ALA A 7 14.08 16.15 38.50
C ALA A 7 13.32 16.47 37.19
N GLN A 8 13.19 17.75 36.87
CA GLN A 8 12.60 18.18 35.61
C GLN A 8 13.44 17.63 34.45
N ALA A 9 12.82 16.83 33.60
CA ALA A 9 13.45 16.28 32.39
C ALA A 9 13.92 17.44 31.50
N LYS A 10 15.24 17.53 31.31
CA LYS A 10 15.89 18.51 30.45
C LYS A 10 15.34 18.32 29.03
N GLN A 11 14.64 19.32 28.49
CA GLN A 11 14.10 19.26 27.13
C GLN A 11 15.22 18.94 26.13
N PRO A 12 14.99 18.07 25.13
CA PRO A 12 16.02 17.72 24.17
C PRO A 12 16.49 18.98 23.43
N LYS A 13 17.81 19.15 23.34
CA LYS A 13 18.46 20.25 22.62
C LYS A 13 17.91 20.30 21.19
N LYS A 14 17.40 21.45 20.75
CA LYS A 14 17.00 21.66 19.36
C LYS A 14 18.20 21.42 18.44
N LEU A 15 18.03 20.53 17.46
CA LEU A 15 19.05 20.21 16.47
C LEU A 15 19.41 21.46 15.65
N THR A 16 20.68 21.85 15.66
CA THR A 16 21.26 22.88 14.77
C THR A 16 21.82 22.21 13.51
N LYS A 17 21.52 22.82 12.34
CA LYS A 17 21.80 22.29 10.98
C LYS A 17 23.27 21.88 10.72
N GLU A 18 24.22 22.39 11.48
CA GLU A 18 25.66 22.17 11.29
C GLU A 18 26.17 20.81 11.80
N ASN A 19 25.41 20.11 12.64
CA ASN A 19 25.84 18.84 13.24
C ASN A 19 25.12 17.60 12.67
N THR A 20 24.31 17.80 11.63
CA THR A 20 23.46 16.76 11.03
C THR A 20 24.01 16.37 9.67
N ILE A 21 24.72 15.25 9.59
CA ILE A 21 24.89 14.58 8.30
C ILE A 21 23.65 13.73 8.11
N SER A 22 22.56 14.38 7.68
CA SER A 22 21.32 13.73 7.32
C SER A 22 21.55 12.97 6.02
N ARG A 23 21.93 11.70 6.12
CA ARG A 23 21.81 10.79 4.99
C ARG A 23 20.34 10.39 4.92
N TYR A 24 19.60 11.02 4.03
CA TYR A 24 18.23 10.63 3.71
C TYR A 24 18.30 9.29 2.98
N ILE A 25 17.79 8.24 3.62
CA ILE A 25 17.62 6.95 2.97
C ILE A 25 16.13 6.78 2.74
N VAL A 26 15.76 6.61 1.47
CA VAL A 26 14.40 6.30 1.10
C VAL A 26 14.30 4.78 0.93
N ARG A 27 13.50 4.13 1.77
CA ARG A 27 13.29 2.68 1.71
C ARG A 27 11.88 2.36 1.21
N GLN A 28 11.78 1.25 0.47
CA GLN A 28 10.51 0.62 0.15
C GLN A 28 10.34 -0.67 0.97
N VAL A 29 9.21 -0.81 1.65
CA VAL A 29 8.82 -2.04 2.36
C VAL A 29 7.54 -2.57 1.72
N SER A 30 7.49 -3.85 1.40
CA SER A 30 6.28 -4.48 0.85
C SER A 30 5.54 -5.19 1.97
N ILE A 31 4.23 -4.99 2.05
CA ILE A 31 3.39 -5.53 3.11
C ILE A 31 2.22 -6.26 2.47
N ILE A 32 1.89 -7.41 3.05
CA ILE A 32 0.72 -8.19 2.70
C ILE A 32 -0.35 -7.91 3.75
N ASP A 33 -1.50 -7.41 3.32
CA ASP A 33 -2.68 -7.27 4.17
C ASP A 33 -3.38 -8.62 4.29
N THR A 34 -3.60 -9.05 5.52
CA THR A 34 -4.24 -10.33 5.88
C THR A 34 -5.77 -10.26 5.78
N SER A 35 -6.33 -9.07 5.57
CA SER A 35 -7.77 -8.89 5.33
C SER A 35 -8.25 -9.78 4.19
N TYR A 36 -7.46 -9.99 3.14
CA TYR A 36 -7.81 -10.85 2.01
C TYR A 36 -8.10 -12.30 2.41
N THR A 37 -7.27 -12.91 3.26
CA THR A 37 -7.42 -14.32 3.66
C THR A 37 -8.65 -14.52 4.57
N GLN A 38 -8.89 -13.55 5.45
CA GLN A 38 -10.08 -13.57 6.32
C GLN A 38 -11.34 -13.25 5.52
N HIS A 39 -11.28 -12.26 4.63
CA HIS A 39 -12.39 -11.86 3.76
C HIS A 39 -12.82 -13.00 2.84
N THR A 40 -11.89 -13.68 2.16
CA THR A 40 -12.21 -14.85 1.31
C THR A 40 -12.87 -16.00 2.08
N PHE A 41 -12.53 -16.17 3.36
CA PHE A 41 -13.11 -17.22 4.19
C PHE A 41 -14.47 -16.81 4.77
N LEU A 42 -14.58 -15.58 5.29
CA LEU A 42 -15.79 -15.07 5.94
C LEU A 42 -16.87 -14.65 4.93
N SER A 43 -16.49 -14.15 3.74
CA SER A 43 -17.42 -13.82 2.66
C SER A 43 -18.18 -15.04 2.14
N LYS A 44 -17.60 -16.24 2.26
CA LYS A 44 -18.26 -17.52 1.95
C LYS A 44 -19.29 -17.94 3.00
N LEU A 45 -19.17 -17.46 4.23
CA LEU A 45 -20.03 -17.84 5.35
C LEU A 45 -21.18 -16.85 5.57
N THR A 46 -20.96 -15.58 5.24
CA THR A 46 -21.96 -14.51 5.36
C THR A 46 -21.69 -13.41 4.34
N PRO A 47 -22.72 -12.81 3.72
CA PRO A 47 -22.56 -11.62 2.88
C PRO A 47 -22.29 -10.41 3.78
N ILE A 48 -21.05 -10.27 4.24
CA ILE A 48 -20.60 -9.09 4.95
C ILE A 48 -20.13 -8.07 3.90
N ASP A 49 -20.61 -6.83 4.01
CA ASP A 49 -20.12 -5.66 3.25
C ASP A 49 -18.77 -5.17 3.80
N ASP A 50 -17.83 -6.10 4.02
CA ASP A 50 -16.50 -5.77 4.50
C ASP A 50 -15.71 -5.25 3.29
N THR A 51 -15.64 -3.93 3.16
CA THR A 51 -14.81 -3.29 2.14
C THR A 51 -13.33 -3.51 2.46
N SER A 52 -12.55 -3.98 1.49
CA SER A 52 -11.09 -4.10 1.66
C SER A 52 -10.45 -2.71 1.86
N LEU A 53 -9.27 -2.64 2.48
CA LEU A 53 -8.59 -1.36 2.64
C LEU A 53 -8.27 -0.71 1.29
N GLY A 54 -7.83 -1.51 0.31
CA GLY A 54 -7.56 -1.05 -1.05
C GLY A 54 -8.80 -0.45 -1.71
N GLU A 55 -9.96 -1.10 -1.54
CA GLU A 55 -11.25 -0.58 -2.00
C GLU A 55 -11.58 0.76 -1.34
N MET A 56 -11.49 0.83 -0.01
CA MET A 56 -11.83 2.05 0.71
C MET A 56 -10.93 3.22 0.28
N LEU A 57 -9.62 2.98 0.11
CA LEU A 57 -8.68 4.00 -0.36
C LEU A 57 -9.01 4.45 -1.78
N ILE A 58 -9.22 3.52 -2.72
CA ILE A 58 -9.58 3.89 -4.11
C ILE A 58 -10.90 4.65 -4.15
N ARG A 59 -11.92 4.24 -3.41
CA ARG A 59 -13.19 4.99 -3.32
C ARG A 59 -12.98 6.42 -2.83
N LYS A 60 -12.06 6.66 -1.89
CA LYS A 60 -11.73 8.03 -1.44
C LYS A 60 -11.03 8.84 -2.53
N VAL A 61 -10.11 8.23 -3.27
CA VAL A 61 -9.45 8.87 -4.42
C VAL A 61 -10.45 9.18 -5.52
N LEU A 62 -11.32 8.22 -5.89
CA LEU A 62 -12.35 8.41 -6.92
C LEU A 62 -13.34 9.53 -6.59
N ASN A 63 -13.61 9.73 -5.30
CA ASN A 63 -14.43 10.84 -4.80
C ASN A 63 -13.67 12.17 -4.69
N GLY A 64 -12.39 12.23 -5.07
CA GLY A 64 -11.55 13.42 -4.98
C GLY A 64 -11.22 13.86 -3.55
N LYS A 65 -11.32 12.94 -2.56
CA LYS A 65 -10.98 13.25 -1.16
C LYS A 65 -9.49 13.09 -0.86
N ILE A 66 -8.80 12.29 -1.68
CA ILE A 66 -7.37 11.99 -1.54
C ILE A 66 -6.75 12.07 -2.93
N ASP A 67 -5.60 12.72 -3.02
CA ASP A 67 -4.85 12.82 -4.26
C ASP A 67 -4.01 11.56 -4.49
N ALA A 68 -3.96 11.10 -5.74
CA ALA A 68 -3.11 10.00 -6.16
C ALA A 68 -1.84 10.50 -6.84
N TYR A 69 -0.76 9.75 -6.69
CA TYR A 69 0.56 10.10 -7.18
C TYR A 69 1.23 8.92 -7.88
N ASN A 70 2.09 9.20 -8.87
CA ASN A 70 3.02 8.24 -9.44
C ASN A 70 4.42 8.49 -8.87
N LYS A 71 5.23 7.43 -8.73
CA LYS A 71 6.61 7.54 -8.22
C LYS A 71 7.59 7.55 -9.40
N LYS A 72 8.42 8.59 -9.47
CA LYS A 72 9.60 8.61 -10.35
C LYS A 72 10.78 7.85 -9.76
N GLU A 73 11.79 7.58 -10.58
CA GLU A 73 13.06 6.97 -10.17
C GLU A 73 13.70 7.70 -8.97
N ASP A 74 13.62 9.03 -8.94
CA ASP A 74 14.12 9.88 -7.86
C ASP A 74 13.30 9.85 -6.56
N HIS A 75 12.35 8.91 -6.42
CA HIS A 75 11.44 8.81 -5.27
C HIS A 75 10.48 9.99 -5.09
N ASN A 76 10.48 10.92 -6.03
CA ASN A 76 9.55 12.04 -6.08
C ASN A 76 8.15 11.57 -6.52
N LEU A 77 7.13 12.11 -5.86
CA LEU A 77 5.72 11.85 -6.15
C LEU A 77 5.16 12.92 -7.08
N ILE A 78 4.54 12.47 -8.17
CA ILE A 78 3.90 13.34 -9.17
C ILE A 78 2.40 13.11 -9.15
N PRO A 79 1.57 14.15 -9.03
CA PRO A 79 0.13 13.98 -9.02
C PRO A 79 -0.35 13.36 -10.33
N ILE A 80 -1.27 12.39 -10.21
CA ILE A 80 -1.94 11.73 -11.33
C ILE A 80 -3.27 12.45 -11.58
N ASP A 81 -3.66 12.62 -12.85
CA ASP A 81 -4.98 13.16 -13.18
C ASP A 81 -6.11 12.18 -12.84
N MET A 82 -7.25 12.70 -12.42
CA MET A 82 -8.40 11.88 -12.03
C MET A 82 -8.89 10.97 -13.16
N ARG A 83 -8.73 11.37 -14.43
CA ARG A 83 -9.09 10.54 -15.58
C ARG A 83 -8.19 9.32 -15.69
N GLU A 84 -6.89 9.50 -15.46
CA GLU A 84 -5.92 8.41 -15.46
C GLU A 84 -6.19 7.45 -14.30
N VAL A 85 -6.46 7.98 -13.09
CA VAL A 85 -6.87 7.13 -11.96
C VAL A 85 -8.12 6.29 -12.28
N ARG A 86 -9.13 6.89 -12.92
CA ARG A 86 -10.34 6.15 -13.33
C ARG A 86 -10.03 5.07 -14.36
N SER A 87 -9.06 5.30 -15.25
CA SER A 87 -8.63 4.29 -16.23
C SER A 87 -7.95 3.08 -15.58
N LEU A 88 -7.21 3.29 -14.48
CA LEU A 88 -6.55 2.21 -13.73
C LEU A 88 -7.54 1.27 -13.04
N VAL A 89 -8.74 1.77 -12.74
CA VAL A 89 -9.83 1.05 -12.04
C VAL A 89 -10.97 0.71 -13.02
N ALA A 90 -10.80 1.01 -14.32
CA ALA A 90 -11.82 0.77 -15.32
C ALA A 90 -11.99 -0.74 -15.57
N PRO A 91 -13.22 -1.19 -15.88
CA PRO A 91 -13.46 -2.57 -16.30
C PRO A 91 -12.67 -2.88 -17.58
N ARG A 92 -12.00 -4.03 -17.60
CA ARG A 92 -11.29 -4.51 -18.80
C ARG A 92 -12.32 -5.04 -19.78
N ILE A 93 -12.28 -4.55 -21.01
CA ILE A 93 -13.15 -5.01 -22.11
C ILE A 93 -12.29 -5.90 -22.98
N ASP A 94 -12.49 -7.21 -22.87
CA ASP A 94 -11.80 -8.21 -23.69
C ASP A 94 -12.79 -8.80 -24.70
N THR A 95 -12.31 -9.09 -25.91
CA THR A 95 -13.09 -9.78 -26.94
C THR A 95 -12.67 -11.24 -27.00
N VAL A 96 -13.62 -12.15 -26.79
CA VAL A 96 -13.39 -13.59 -26.91
C VAL A 96 -14.13 -14.08 -28.14
N GLU A 97 -13.43 -14.80 -29.01
CA GLU A 97 -14.05 -15.50 -30.13
C GLU A 97 -14.70 -16.77 -29.61
N VAL A 98 -16.02 -16.88 -29.79
CA VAL A 98 -16.81 -18.04 -29.37
C VAL A 98 -17.34 -18.73 -30.62
N GLU A 99 -17.09 -20.03 -30.71
CA GLU A 99 -17.65 -20.88 -31.76
C GLU A 99 -19.03 -21.37 -31.34
N ASP A 100 -20.03 -21.19 -32.20
CA ASP A 100 -21.35 -21.77 -32.00
C ASP A 100 -21.28 -23.29 -32.18
N PRO A 101 -21.58 -24.11 -31.15
CA PRO A 101 -21.48 -25.56 -31.21
C PRO A 101 -22.47 -26.22 -32.18
N VAL A 102 -23.50 -25.49 -32.64
CA VAL A 102 -24.53 -26.01 -33.56
C VAL A 102 -24.28 -25.55 -35.00
N THR A 103 -23.84 -24.30 -35.20
CA THR A 103 -23.70 -23.71 -36.54
C THR A 103 -22.25 -23.57 -37.03
N GLY A 104 -21.26 -23.78 -36.18
CA GLY A 104 -19.83 -23.66 -36.52
C GLY A 104 -19.40 -22.24 -36.91
N LYS A 105 -20.26 -21.23 -36.68
CA LYS A 105 -19.92 -19.83 -36.96
C LYS A 105 -19.20 -19.24 -35.76
N ILE A 106 -18.09 -18.57 -36.03
CA ILE A 106 -17.33 -17.81 -35.05
C ILE A 106 -17.99 -16.44 -34.90
N PHE A 107 -18.37 -16.07 -33.67
CA PHE A 107 -18.82 -14.72 -33.36
C PHE A 107 -18.00 -14.13 -32.21
N THR A 108 -17.69 -12.84 -32.34
CA THR A 108 -16.93 -12.11 -31.32
C THR A 108 -17.86 -11.72 -30.17
N ARG A 109 -17.62 -12.25 -28.97
CA ARG A 109 -18.32 -11.85 -27.75
C ARG A 109 -17.47 -10.86 -26.97
N VAL A 110 -18.01 -9.68 -26.71
CA VAL A 110 -17.40 -8.69 -25.82
C VAL A 110 -17.67 -9.09 -24.38
N VAL A 111 -16.62 -9.44 -23.63
CA VAL A 111 -16.67 -9.73 -22.20
C VAL A 111 -16.20 -8.49 -21.45
N LYS A 112 -17.05 -7.98 -20.55
CA LYS A 112 -16.69 -6.90 -19.63
C LYS A 112 -16.35 -7.53 -18.29
N SER A 113 -15.11 -7.37 -17.86
CA SER A 113 -14.66 -7.81 -16.54
C SER A 113 -14.60 -6.60 -15.61
N ASP A 114 -15.37 -6.65 -14.52
CA ASP A 114 -15.38 -5.59 -13.53
C ASP A 114 -14.08 -5.55 -12.73
N PHE A 115 -13.72 -4.37 -12.22
CA PHE A 115 -12.54 -4.23 -11.40
C PHE A 115 -12.78 -4.81 -10.00
N HIS A 116 -12.13 -5.94 -9.71
CA HIS A 116 -12.15 -6.56 -8.39
C HIS A 116 -11.15 -5.88 -7.45
N TYR A 117 -11.65 -5.08 -6.52
CA TYR A 117 -10.83 -4.38 -5.51
C TYR A 117 -10.11 -5.33 -4.53
N GLU A 118 -10.61 -6.56 -4.40
CA GLU A 118 -10.00 -7.63 -3.60
C GLU A 118 -8.59 -8.00 -4.07
N THR A 119 -8.25 -7.69 -5.32
CA THR A 119 -6.90 -7.92 -5.89
C THR A 119 -5.84 -6.98 -5.32
N ILE A 120 -6.23 -5.95 -4.56
CA ILE A 120 -5.33 -4.97 -3.94
C ILE A 120 -5.12 -5.34 -2.48
N TRP A 121 -4.25 -6.31 -2.25
CA TRP A 121 -3.91 -6.83 -0.93
C TRP A 121 -2.42 -6.62 -0.57
N LYS A 122 -1.61 -6.18 -1.54
CA LYS A 122 -0.21 -5.82 -1.34
C LYS A 122 -0.06 -4.30 -1.27
N TYR A 123 0.78 -3.82 -0.35
CA TYR A 123 1.06 -2.41 -0.15
C TYR A 123 2.57 -2.18 -0.15
N LYS A 124 3.02 -1.06 -0.72
CA LYS A 124 4.40 -0.58 -0.56
C LYS A 124 4.41 0.64 0.34
N LEU A 125 5.31 0.69 1.31
CA LEU A 125 5.53 1.89 2.10
C LEU A 125 6.79 2.60 1.62
N LEU A 126 6.70 3.93 1.49
CA LEU A 126 7.84 4.80 1.25
C LEU A 126 8.25 5.44 2.56
N GLU A 127 9.47 5.18 3.00
CA GLU A 127 9.97 5.64 4.29
C GLU A 127 11.14 6.60 4.11
N GLU A 128 11.14 7.65 4.91
CA GLU A 128 12.27 8.58 5.04
C GLU A 128 12.99 8.28 6.35
N TRP A 129 14.26 7.91 6.26
CA TRP A 129 15.12 7.66 7.41
C TRP A 129 16.07 8.84 7.61
N LYS A 130 16.07 9.40 8.81
CA LYS A 130 16.97 10.50 9.22
C LYS A 130 17.78 10.04 10.41
N TYR A 131 19.09 10.12 10.30
CA TYR A 131 19.99 9.84 11.41
C TYR A 131 20.62 11.14 11.91
N ASP A 132 20.40 11.45 13.18
CA ASP A 132 21.09 12.52 13.88
C ASP A 132 22.32 11.97 14.60
N ARG A 133 23.51 12.37 14.12
CA ARG A 133 24.79 11.94 14.70
C ARG A 133 25.03 12.48 16.09
N SER A 134 24.49 13.66 16.40
CA SER A 134 24.79 14.37 17.63
C SER A 134 24.10 13.74 18.84
N THR A 135 22.91 13.20 18.63
CA THR A 135 22.08 12.52 19.64
C THR A 135 22.16 11.00 19.49
N GLY A 136 22.66 10.50 18.35
CA GLY A 136 22.67 9.07 18.02
C GLY A 136 21.27 8.51 17.74
N THR A 137 20.27 9.37 17.48
CA THR A 137 18.89 8.94 17.25
C THR A 137 18.59 8.77 15.75
N THR A 138 17.78 7.76 15.45
CA THR A 138 17.24 7.53 14.10
C THR A 138 15.74 7.80 14.11
N ASP A 139 15.31 8.73 13.29
CA ASP A 139 13.90 9.02 13.05
C ASP A 139 13.46 8.34 11.74
N VAL A 140 12.43 7.49 11.84
CA VAL A 140 11.82 6.81 10.70
C VAL A 140 10.43 7.38 10.49
N LYS A 141 10.16 7.88 9.28
CA LYS A 141 8.86 8.44 8.92
C LYS A 141 8.31 7.79 7.66
N VAL A 142 7.12 7.20 7.76
CA VAL A 142 6.35 6.78 6.59
C VAL A 142 5.83 8.02 5.88
N THR A 143 6.25 8.19 4.63
CA THR A 143 5.89 9.35 3.81
C THR A 143 4.68 9.04 2.94
N SER A 144 4.61 7.84 2.37
CA SER A 144 3.56 7.49 1.41
C SER A 144 3.29 5.99 1.36
N ILE A 145 2.10 5.63 0.89
CA ILE A 145 1.62 4.26 0.73
C ILE A 145 1.29 4.03 -0.74
N GLY A 146 1.92 3.04 -1.35
CA GLY A 146 1.66 2.55 -2.69
C GLY A 146 0.70 1.38 -2.67
N LEU A 147 -0.39 1.47 -3.44
CA LEU A 147 -1.30 0.35 -3.66
C LEU A 147 -0.73 -0.55 -4.74
N MET A 148 -0.65 -1.85 -4.50
CA MET A 148 -0.15 -2.80 -5.47
C MET A 148 -1.24 -3.70 -6.02
N LYS A 149 -1.12 -4.05 -7.29
CA LYS A 149 -1.96 -5.03 -7.97
C LYS A 149 -1.06 -6.06 -8.65
N ASP A 150 -1.52 -7.30 -8.62
CA ASP A 150 -0.87 -8.39 -9.35
C ASP A 150 -1.04 -8.19 -10.86
N GLY A 151 0.09 -8.13 -11.57
CA GLY A 151 0.14 -8.05 -13.02
C GLY A 151 0.12 -9.44 -13.64
N TYR A 152 -0.77 -9.64 -14.60
CA TYR A 152 -0.88 -10.86 -15.39
C TYR A 152 -0.59 -10.55 -16.85
N GLY A 153 0.19 -11.42 -17.50
CA GLY A 153 0.37 -11.40 -18.96
C GLY A 153 -0.90 -11.81 -19.70
N ASP A 154 -0.94 -11.58 -21.01
CA ASP A 154 -2.08 -11.98 -21.85
C ASP A 154 -2.25 -13.50 -21.94
N ASP A 155 -1.19 -14.25 -21.62
CA ASP A 155 -1.17 -15.71 -21.46
C ASP A 155 -1.68 -16.19 -20.09
N GLY A 156 -2.05 -15.27 -19.20
CA GLY A 156 -2.46 -15.56 -17.83
C GLY A 156 -1.30 -15.85 -16.87
N SER A 157 -0.04 -15.70 -17.32
CA SER A 157 1.12 -15.90 -16.45
C SER A 157 1.30 -14.73 -15.46
N TYR A 158 1.76 -15.03 -14.25
CA TYR A 158 1.98 -14.02 -13.21
C TYR A 158 3.30 -13.28 -13.45
N HIS A 159 3.22 -11.98 -13.72
CA HIS A 159 4.37 -11.11 -14.01
C HIS A 159 4.87 -10.35 -12.77
N GLY A 160 4.26 -10.58 -11.60
CA GLY A 160 4.61 -9.89 -10.37
C GLY A 160 3.65 -8.75 -10.01
N ALA A 161 3.78 -8.27 -8.78
CA ALA A 161 2.95 -7.18 -8.27
C ALA A 161 3.52 -5.81 -8.68
N GLN A 162 2.70 -4.98 -9.31
CA GLN A 162 3.04 -3.63 -9.75
C GLN A 162 2.32 -2.60 -8.89
N VAL A 163 2.91 -1.42 -8.74
CA VAL A 163 2.28 -0.31 -8.01
C VAL A 163 1.29 0.39 -8.93
N LEU A 164 0.03 0.46 -8.52
CA LEU A 164 -1.01 1.19 -9.24
C LEU A 164 -0.83 2.70 -9.05
N LEU A 165 -0.75 3.12 -7.79
CA LEU A 165 -0.66 4.52 -7.41
C LEU A 165 -0.09 4.66 -6.00
N TRP A 166 0.41 5.84 -5.69
CA TRP A 166 0.90 6.25 -4.38
C TRP A 166 -0.04 7.26 -3.75
N LEU A 167 -0.20 7.18 -2.45
CA LEU A 167 -0.99 8.07 -1.61
C LEU A 167 -0.10 8.64 -0.51
N LYS A 168 -0.20 9.94 -0.22
CA LYS A 168 0.55 10.53 0.87
C LYS A 168 0.02 10.03 2.21
N TYR A 169 0.92 9.71 3.14
CA TYR A 169 0.56 9.18 4.45
C TYR A 169 -0.34 10.16 5.24
N SER A 170 -0.10 11.46 5.11
CA SER A 170 -0.91 12.52 5.74
C SER A 170 -2.39 12.43 5.40
N ASP A 171 -2.71 12.04 4.16
CA ASP A 171 -4.07 12.12 3.62
C ASP A 171 -4.83 10.82 3.88
N VAL A 172 -4.11 9.71 4.07
CA VAL A 172 -4.68 8.38 4.33
C VAL A 172 -4.73 8.02 5.81
N ALA A 173 -4.04 8.74 6.70
CA ALA A 173 -3.95 8.41 8.13
C ALA A 173 -5.31 8.20 8.80
N ASP A 174 -6.27 9.12 8.56
CA ASP A 174 -7.64 9.02 9.08
C ASP A 174 -8.39 7.78 8.55
N VAL A 175 -8.11 7.42 7.30
CA VAL A 175 -8.73 6.27 6.64
C VAL A 175 -8.18 4.98 7.24
N LEU A 176 -6.86 4.90 7.44
CA LEU A 176 -6.22 3.77 8.11
C LEU A 176 -6.73 3.58 9.54
N GLN A 177 -6.90 4.67 10.29
CA GLN A 177 -7.43 4.59 11.66
C GLN A 177 -8.87 4.05 11.69
N LYS A 178 -9.72 4.52 10.76
CA LYS A 178 -11.10 4.01 10.62
C LYS A 178 -11.11 2.54 10.25
N TYR A 179 -10.26 2.14 9.29
CA TYR A 179 -10.12 0.75 8.89
C TYR A 179 -9.68 -0.15 10.04
N TYR A 180 -8.66 0.27 10.78
CA TYR A 180 -8.13 -0.49 11.91
C TYR A 180 -9.19 -0.71 13.00
N ARG A 181 -10.05 0.29 13.24
CA ARG A 181 -11.14 0.16 14.21
C ARG A 181 -12.17 -0.89 13.82
N SER A 182 -12.46 -1.06 12.53
CA SER A 182 -13.40 -2.07 12.04
C SER A 182 -12.74 -3.43 11.81
N HIS A 183 -11.44 -3.46 11.51
CA HIS A 183 -10.66 -4.68 11.26
C HIS A 183 -9.41 -4.76 12.17
N PRO A 184 -9.57 -5.04 13.49
CA PRO A 184 -8.44 -5.01 14.44
C PRO A 184 -7.30 -5.97 14.12
N LEU A 185 -7.59 -7.06 13.39
CA LEU A 185 -6.61 -8.08 12.99
C LEU A 185 -5.84 -7.73 11.71
N ALA A 186 -6.34 -6.77 10.93
CA ALA A 186 -5.74 -6.30 9.68
C ALA A 186 -5.00 -4.99 9.94
N ASN A 187 -3.80 -5.08 10.52
CA ASN A 187 -3.00 -3.93 10.91
C ASN A 187 -1.71 -3.81 10.08
N ILE A 188 -1.66 -2.81 9.19
CA ILE A 188 -0.45 -2.48 8.42
C ILE A 188 0.74 -2.22 9.35
N SER A 189 0.54 -1.59 10.51
CA SER A 189 1.65 -1.31 11.45
C SER A 189 2.27 -2.60 11.98
N THR A 190 1.44 -3.57 12.37
CA THR A 190 1.93 -4.88 12.82
C THR A 190 2.63 -5.60 11.69
N SER A 191 2.04 -5.63 10.50
CA SER A 191 2.65 -6.27 9.32
C SER A 191 3.95 -5.59 8.90
N LEU A 192 4.08 -4.26 9.04
CA LEU A 192 5.32 -3.52 8.82
C LEU A 192 6.42 -3.98 9.78
N TRP A 193 6.12 -4.04 11.08
CA TRP A 193 7.07 -4.53 12.07
C TRP A 193 7.47 -5.97 11.80
N THR A 194 6.50 -6.83 11.48
CA THR A 194 6.79 -8.20 11.05
C THR A 194 7.70 -8.22 9.83
N SER A 195 7.45 -7.40 8.81
CA SER A 195 8.32 -7.26 7.63
C SER A 195 9.77 -6.95 8.02
N TYR A 196 9.99 -5.94 8.88
CA TYR A 196 11.35 -5.56 9.28
C TYR A 196 12.13 -6.71 9.92
N PHE A 197 11.46 -7.54 10.71
CA PHE A 197 12.10 -8.63 11.43
C PHE A 197 12.11 -9.96 10.67
N THR A 198 11.25 -10.13 9.66
CA THR A 198 11.08 -11.42 8.96
C THR A 198 11.48 -11.41 7.49
N GLU A 199 11.30 -10.30 6.74
CA GLU A 199 11.67 -10.26 5.32
C GLU A 199 13.19 -10.33 5.13
N ASN A 200 13.97 -9.70 6.01
CA ASN A 200 15.43 -9.82 6.05
C ASN A 200 15.92 -11.24 6.47
N TYR A 201 15.00 -12.16 6.80
CA TYR A 201 15.34 -13.57 7.03
C TYR A 201 14.99 -14.44 5.80
N ARG A 202 14.08 -13.98 4.93
CA ARG A 202 13.63 -14.71 3.74
C ARG A 202 14.41 -14.39 2.47
N ASP A 203 15.22 -13.32 2.46
CA ASP A 203 16.14 -12.98 1.37
C ASP A 203 17.46 -13.79 1.40
N GLY A 204 17.50 -14.90 2.15
CA GLY A 204 18.52 -15.94 2.06
C GLY A 204 18.64 -16.67 0.71
N SER A 205 18.16 -16.08 -0.40
CA SER A 205 18.62 -16.42 -1.74
C SER A 205 19.81 -15.52 -2.08
N GLY A 206 20.99 -16.08 -1.94
CA GLY A 206 22.26 -15.37 -1.88
C GLY A 206 22.57 -14.38 -3.01
N THR A 207 23.09 -13.23 -2.59
CA THR A 207 24.20 -12.55 -3.24
C THR A 207 25.16 -12.11 -2.15
N ARG A 208 26.30 -12.81 -2.08
CA ARG A 208 27.60 -12.17 -1.81
C ARG A 208 28.01 -11.37 -3.04
#